data_AF-A0A9E6AJF0-F1
#
_entry.id   AF-A0A9E6AJF0-F1
#
_cell.length_a   1.000
_cell.length_b   1.000
_cell.length_c   1.000
_cell.angle_alpha   90.00
_cell.angle_beta   90.00
_cell.angle_gamma   90.00
#
_symmetry.space_group_name_H-M   'P 1'
#
loop_
_entity.id
_entity.type
_entity.pdbx_description
1 polymer ?
#
loop_
_entity_poly.entity_id
_entity_poly.type
_entity_poly.pdbx_seq_one_letter_code
_entity_poly.pdbx_strand_id
1 'polypeptide(L)'
;MPGRLLLSLMLPLSSVQGVDLAAVAATSPRPALCRAGSAPSQVWDAARLPALPHYCLAVARGYAALSREPRRALAWGERAAALGKKEWGANELRGRALARLGRFQPAYELLRPLRGSLLSATGSVHGLWAFARTAAVLGHHTEASEAFRSLISRAAFVHSLSNRQELFTEAGLALMHDAAISPAEAVAYLKRAEALPIPAVNAHVLMGALGLALYRDGRVFEANEIRRRAPSVWEFDSVPDPAYLTPADRAAVVAFLAMSNDAAIEKDAWQKFVRLAPQSRWREHAERRLSQLP
;
A
#
# COMPACT_ATOMS: atom_id res chain seq x y z
N MET A 1 10.27 56.40 -22.13
CA MET A 1 11.32 55.40 -21.81
C MET A 1 11.07 54.84 -20.41
N PRO A 2 10.56 53.61 -20.25
CA PRO A 2 10.44 52.95 -18.95
C PRO A 2 11.56 51.93 -18.74
N GLY A 3 12.20 51.98 -17.57
CA GLY A 3 13.32 51.13 -17.16
C GLY A 3 12.89 49.77 -16.64
N ARG A 4 13.55 48.71 -17.12
CA ARG A 4 13.44 47.33 -16.62
C ARG A 4 14.33 47.15 -15.39
N LEU A 5 13.72 46.92 -14.23
CA LEU A 5 14.39 46.46 -13.01
C LEU A 5 14.57 44.93 -13.07
N LEU A 6 15.81 44.49 -13.24
CA LEU A 6 16.23 43.09 -13.14
C LEU A 6 16.36 42.73 -11.64
N LEU A 7 15.37 42.05 -11.09
CA LEU A 7 15.45 41.46 -9.75
C LEU A 7 16.22 40.13 -9.84
N SER A 8 17.49 40.15 -9.46
CA SER A 8 18.31 38.94 -9.28
C SER A 8 17.86 38.20 -8.02
N LEU A 9 17.03 37.18 -8.19
CA LEU A 9 16.73 36.20 -7.15
C LEU A 9 17.98 35.35 -6.87
N MET A 10 18.70 35.67 -5.80
CA MET A 10 19.71 34.78 -5.24
C MET A 10 19.01 33.63 -4.50
N LEU A 11 18.83 32.51 -5.19
CA LEU A 11 18.41 31.25 -4.57
C LEU A 11 19.55 30.73 -3.68
N PRO A 12 19.30 30.46 -2.38
CA PRO A 12 20.30 29.86 -1.53
C PRO A 12 20.63 28.46 -2.06
N LEU A 13 21.90 28.24 -2.39
CA LEU A 13 22.47 26.92 -2.62
C LEU A 13 22.46 26.16 -1.28
N SER A 14 21.33 25.52 -0.98
CA SER A 14 21.26 24.56 0.13
C SER A 14 22.27 23.46 -0.14
N SER A 15 23.35 23.45 0.67
CA SER A 15 24.32 22.36 0.69
C SER A 15 23.56 21.05 0.88
N VAL A 16 23.60 20.18 -0.12
CA VAL A 16 23.08 18.80 -0.01
C VAL A 16 23.91 18.13 1.09
N GLN A 17 23.37 18.08 2.31
CA GLN A 17 23.96 17.32 3.39
C GLN A 17 24.16 15.89 2.89
N GLY A 18 25.39 15.39 3.03
CA GLY A 18 25.77 14.08 2.50
C GLY A 18 24.80 13.02 2.97
N VAL A 19 24.24 12.27 2.01
CA VAL A 19 23.36 11.14 2.30
C VAL A 19 24.15 10.18 3.20
N ASP A 20 23.69 9.99 4.44
CA ASP A 20 24.28 9.00 5.35
C ASP A 20 24.06 7.60 4.75
N LEU A 21 25.09 7.11 4.07
CA LEU A 21 25.08 5.82 3.41
C LEU A 21 24.90 4.67 4.41
N ALA A 22 25.28 4.84 5.68
CA ALA A 22 25.06 3.86 6.73
C ALA A 22 23.58 3.80 7.12
N ALA A 23 22.91 4.95 7.25
CA ALA A 23 21.46 5.01 7.45
C ALA A 23 20.68 4.41 6.27
N VAL A 24 21.11 4.67 5.03
CA VAL A 24 20.51 4.06 3.82
C VAL A 24 20.79 2.55 3.77
N ALA A 25 21.98 2.09 4.17
CA ALA A 25 22.29 0.67 4.26
C ALA A 25 21.50 -0.03 5.38
N ALA A 26 21.22 0.65 6.48
CA ALA A 26 20.43 0.13 7.60
C ALA A 26 18.96 -0.08 7.22
N THR A 27 18.41 0.72 6.31
CA THR A 27 17.06 0.55 5.74
C THR A 27 17.02 -0.44 4.58
N SER A 28 18.17 -1.01 4.20
CA SER A 28 18.24 -2.03 3.16
C SER A 28 17.39 -3.25 3.53
N PRO A 29 16.55 -3.76 2.62
CA PRO A 29 15.77 -4.99 2.83
C PRO A 29 16.66 -6.24 2.85
N ARG A 30 17.98 -6.09 2.74
CA ARG A 30 18.93 -7.20 2.83
C ARG A 30 18.93 -7.76 4.27
N PRO A 31 18.88 -9.09 4.43
CA PRO A 31 19.05 -9.75 5.71
C PRO A 31 20.32 -9.27 6.42
N ALA A 32 20.31 -9.29 7.76
CA ALA A 32 21.46 -8.87 8.56
C ALA A 32 22.75 -9.59 8.15
N LEU A 33 22.68 -10.87 7.79
CA LEU A 33 23.79 -11.69 7.30
C LEU A 33 24.39 -11.21 5.96
N CYS A 34 23.67 -10.39 5.20
CA CYS A 34 24.07 -9.88 3.89
C CYS A 34 24.53 -8.42 3.88
N ARG A 35 24.69 -7.79 5.07
CA ARG A 35 25.16 -6.41 5.18
C ARG A 35 26.70 -6.37 5.21
N ALA A 36 27.28 -5.30 4.67
CA ALA A 36 28.72 -5.09 4.73
C ALA A 36 29.11 -4.84 6.20
N GLY A 37 30.12 -5.54 6.71
CA GLY A 37 30.56 -5.47 8.11
C GLY A 37 29.92 -6.49 9.06
N SER A 38 28.82 -7.14 8.66
CA SER A 38 28.29 -8.36 9.31
C SER A 38 28.65 -9.63 8.55
N ALA A 39 29.09 -9.48 7.29
CA ALA A 39 29.81 -10.53 6.60
C ALA A 39 31.05 -10.86 7.42
N PRO A 40 31.29 -12.14 7.71
CA PRO A 40 32.40 -12.51 8.53
C PRO A 40 33.70 -12.16 7.81
N SER A 41 34.46 -11.24 8.37
CA SER A 41 35.82 -10.92 7.90
C SER A 41 36.80 -12.07 8.13
N GLN A 42 36.35 -13.18 8.72
CA GLN A 42 37.15 -14.36 9.01
C GLN A 42 36.85 -15.47 8.00
N VAL A 43 37.92 -15.98 7.41
CA VAL A 43 37.96 -17.18 6.53
C VAL A 43 37.11 -18.34 7.09
N TRP A 44 37.02 -18.44 8.42
CA TRP A 44 36.32 -19.50 9.13
C TRP A 44 34.80 -19.51 8.97
N ASP A 45 34.14 -18.35 8.93
CA ASP A 45 32.69 -18.33 8.79
C ASP A 45 32.26 -18.46 7.32
N ALA A 46 33.11 -18.02 6.37
CA ALA A 46 32.95 -18.37 4.96
C ALA A 46 33.01 -19.89 4.75
N ALA A 47 33.87 -20.58 5.50
CA ALA A 47 33.93 -22.04 5.50
C ALA A 47 32.70 -22.69 6.17
N ARG A 48 32.12 -22.07 7.21
CA ARG A 48 30.90 -22.58 7.88
C ARG A 48 29.64 -22.44 7.04
N LEU A 49 29.55 -21.40 6.21
CA LEU A 49 28.38 -21.09 5.39
C LEU A 49 28.78 -20.85 3.92
N PRO A 50 29.24 -21.88 3.19
CA PRO A 50 29.72 -21.71 1.80
C PRO A 50 28.64 -21.22 0.84
N ALA A 51 27.36 -21.43 1.17
CA ALA A 51 26.22 -20.96 0.38
C ALA A 51 25.89 -19.47 0.60
N LEU A 52 26.43 -18.81 1.63
CA LEU A 52 26.05 -17.45 2.02
C LEU A 52 26.30 -16.40 0.92
N PRO A 53 27.45 -16.38 0.20
CA PRO A 53 27.65 -15.44 -0.89
C PRO A 53 26.61 -15.58 -2.01
N HIS A 54 26.28 -16.82 -2.38
CA HIS A 54 25.28 -17.12 -3.40
C HIS A 54 23.87 -16.73 -2.94
N TYR A 55 23.55 -17.00 -1.66
CA TYR A 55 22.30 -16.59 -1.05
C TYR A 55 22.14 -15.06 -1.08
N CYS A 56 23.13 -14.32 -0.58
CA CYS A 56 23.08 -12.85 -0.54
C CYS A 56 23.03 -12.23 -1.94
N LEU A 57 23.74 -12.82 -2.91
CA LEU A 57 23.65 -12.40 -4.31
C LEU A 57 22.25 -12.64 -4.87
N ALA A 58 21.64 -13.81 -4.62
CA ALA A 58 20.31 -14.14 -5.08
C ALA A 58 19.26 -13.18 -4.49
N VAL A 59 19.30 -12.92 -3.18
CA VAL A 59 18.41 -11.97 -2.51
C VAL A 59 18.59 -10.55 -3.05
N ALA A 60 19.83 -10.09 -3.22
CA ALA A 60 20.11 -8.76 -3.76
C ALA A 60 19.56 -8.59 -5.18
N ARG A 61 19.78 -9.58 -6.06
CA ARG A 61 19.24 -9.59 -7.43
C ARG A 61 17.71 -9.65 -7.44
N GLY A 62 17.12 -10.42 -6.53
CA GLY A 62 15.67 -10.49 -6.38
C GLY A 62 15.05 -9.15 -6.01
N TYR A 63 15.60 -8.46 -5.00
CA TYR A 63 15.10 -7.13 -4.62
C TYR A 63 15.30 -6.07 -5.71
N ALA A 64 16.42 -6.12 -6.43
CA ALA A 64 16.66 -5.24 -7.57
C ALA A 64 15.64 -5.46 -8.71
N ALA A 65 15.18 -6.69 -8.92
CA ALA A 65 14.19 -7.04 -9.93
C ALA A 65 12.74 -6.78 -9.50
N LEU A 66 12.45 -6.70 -8.20
CA LEU A 66 11.09 -6.77 -7.65
C LEU A 66 10.10 -5.74 -8.22
N SER A 67 10.54 -4.51 -8.47
CA SER A 67 9.66 -3.44 -8.95
C SER A 67 9.31 -3.55 -10.44
N ARG A 68 10.20 -4.12 -11.26
CA ARG A 68 10.08 -4.16 -12.73
C ARG A 68 9.72 -5.56 -13.25
N GLU A 69 10.27 -6.60 -12.63
CA GLU A 69 10.17 -7.99 -13.08
C GLU A 69 9.82 -8.92 -11.89
N PRO A 70 8.59 -8.84 -11.32
CA PRO A 70 8.23 -9.60 -10.13
C PRO A 70 8.32 -11.13 -10.32
N ARG A 71 8.11 -11.65 -11.54
CA ARG A 71 8.34 -13.08 -11.86
C ARG A 71 9.81 -13.47 -11.71
N ARG A 72 10.73 -12.62 -12.18
CA ARG A 72 12.18 -12.83 -12.04
C ARG A 72 12.62 -12.70 -10.59
N ALA A 73 12.05 -11.76 -9.85
CA ALA A 73 12.28 -11.61 -8.41
C ALA A 73 11.85 -12.86 -7.63
N LEU A 74 10.70 -13.46 -7.99
CA LEU A 74 10.24 -14.72 -7.41
C LEU A 74 11.22 -15.87 -7.66
N ALA A 75 11.69 -16.03 -8.91
CA ALA A 75 12.69 -17.06 -9.25
C ALA A 75 14.00 -16.88 -8.47
N TRP A 76 14.46 -15.64 -8.25
CA TRP A 76 15.61 -15.37 -7.37
C TRP A 76 15.33 -15.71 -5.91
N GLY A 77 14.12 -15.42 -5.41
CA GLY A 77 13.70 -15.80 -4.06
C GLY A 77 13.64 -17.31 -3.87
N GLU A 78 13.19 -18.07 -4.87
CA GLU A 78 13.21 -19.54 -4.87
C GLU A 78 14.63 -20.10 -4.85
N ARG A 79 15.53 -19.53 -5.66
CA ARG A 79 16.97 -19.87 -5.62
C ARG A 79 17.56 -19.57 -4.25
N ALA A 80 17.25 -18.41 -3.65
CA ALA A 80 17.72 -18.08 -2.31
C ALA A 80 17.18 -19.06 -1.25
N ALA A 81 15.90 -19.44 -1.35
CA ALA A 81 15.30 -20.43 -0.44
C ALA A 81 15.91 -21.83 -0.58
N ALA A 82 16.36 -22.21 -1.77
CA ALA A 82 17.07 -23.49 -1.99
C ALA A 82 18.49 -23.49 -1.38
N LEU A 83 19.12 -22.32 -1.25
CA LEU A 83 20.48 -22.16 -0.71
C LEU A 83 20.53 -22.04 0.82
N GLY A 84 19.43 -21.61 1.46
CA GLY A 84 19.37 -21.34 2.90
C GLY A 84 18.24 -22.07 3.59
N LYS A 85 18.54 -22.80 4.68
CA LYS A 85 17.50 -23.43 5.51
C LYS A 85 16.76 -22.33 6.29
N LYS A 86 15.55 -21.98 5.82
CA LYS A 86 14.55 -21.14 6.53
C LYS A 86 14.96 -19.67 6.76
N GLU A 87 15.51 -19.03 5.76
CA GLU A 87 15.89 -17.62 5.89
C GLU A 87 14.71 -16.67 5.66
N TRP A 88 14.42 -15.85 6.67
CA TRP A 88 13.41 -14.78 6.68
C TRP A 88 13.43 -13.95 5.39
N GLY A 89 14.63 -13.61 4.90
CA GLY A 89 14.81 -12.77 3.71
C GLY A 89 14.31 -13.38 2.40
N ALA A 90 14.50 -14.69 2.21
CA ALA A 90 14.01 -15.38 1.01
C ALA A 90 12.48 -15.46 1.02
N ASN A 91 11.87 -15.74 2.19
CA ASN A 91 10.42 -15.78 2.33
C ASN A 91 9.79 -14.39 2.17
N GLU A 92 10.39 -13.34 2.73
CA GLU A 92 9.92 -11.96 2.49
C GLU A 92 9.98 -11.61 1.00
N LEU A 93 11.11 -11.85 0.33
CA LEU A 93 11.27 -11.58 -1.10
C LEU A 93 10.23 -12.34 -1.95
N ARG A 94 10.04 -13.64 -1.69
CA ARG A 94 9.05 -14.47 -2.39
C ARG A 94 7.62 -13.97 -2.12
N GLY A 95 7.29 -13.68 -0.87
CA GLY A 95 5.98 -13.16 -0.48
C GLY A 95 5.65 -11.83 -1.16
N ARG A 96 6.62 -10.90 -1.16
CA ARG A 96 6.48 -9.60 -1.85
C ARG A 96 6.34 -9.77 -3.36
N ALA A 97 7.11 -10.67 -3.97
CA ALA A 97 7.02 -10.96 -5.40
C ALA A 97 5.64 -11.54 -5.76
N LEU A 98 5.14 -12.50 -4.97
CA LEU A 98 3.79 -13.07 -5.16
C LEU A 98 2.68 -12.03 -4.99
N ALA A 99 2.78 -11.15 -3.99
CA ALA A 99 1.84 -10.05 -3.79
C ALA A 99 1.81 -9.10 -5.02
N ARG A 100 2.98 -8.78 -5.60
CA ARG A 100 3.08 -7.98 -6.83
C ARG A 100 2.51 -8.68 -8.06
N LEU A 101 2.45 -10.01 -8.06
CA LEU A 101 1.83 -10.83 -9.10
C LEU A 101 0.33 -11.05 -8.88
N GLY A 102 -0.28 -10.45 -7.84
CA GLY A 102 -1.68 -10.67 -7.48
C GLY A 102 -1.95 -12.05 -6.87
N ARG A 103 -0.91 -12.83 -6.54
CA ARG A 103 -1.04 -14.16 -5.90
C ARG A 103 -1.09 -13.98 -4.39
N PHE A 104 -2.18 -13.40 -3.90
CA PHE A 104 -2.29 -12.95 -2.49
C PHE A 104 -2.28 -14.09 -1.47
N GLN A 105 -2.97 -15.19 -1.73
CA GLN A 105 -3.01 -16.35 -0.82
C GLN A 105 -1.60 -16.92 -0.51
N PRO A 106 -0.80 -17.35 -1.52
CA PRO A 106 0.54 -17.87 -1.22
C PRO A 106 1.51 -16.78 -0.73
N ALA A 107 1.28 -15.51 -1.07
CA ALA A 107 2.05 -14.41 -0.49
C ALA A 107 1.81 -14.29 1.01
N TYR A 108 0.54 -14.31 1.43
CA TYR A 108 0.15 -14.26 2.84
C TYR A 108 0.71 -15.45 3.62
N GLU A 109 0.67 -16.66 3.08
CA GLU A 109 1.23 -17.86 3.72
C GLU A 109 2.73 -17.74 4.00
N LEU A 110 3.49 -17.09 3.10
CA LEU A 110 4.92 -16.84 3.30
C LEU A 110 5.21 -15.70 4.28
N LEU A 111 4.36 -14.67 4.30
CA LEU A 111 4.58 -13.45 5.09
C LEU A 111 4.02 -13.56 6.52
N ARG A 112 2.93 -14.30 6.73
CA ARG A 112 2.28 -14.44 8.05
C ARG A 112 3.22 -14.95 9.15
N PRO A 113 4.06 -15.98 8.94
CA PRO A 113 5.03 -16.41 9.95
C PRO A 113 6.07 -15.33 10.29
N LEU A 114 6.26 -14.33 9.42
CA LEU A 114 7.20 -13.23 9.62
C LEU A 114 6.56 -12.02 10.33
N ARG A 115 5.25 -12.07 10.64
CA ARG A 115 4.48 -10.94 11.18
C ARG A 115 5.16 -10.26 12.36
N GLY A 116 5.62 -11.01 13.35
CA GLY A 116 6.30 -10.45 14.53
C GLY A 116 7.55 -9.63 14.15
N SER A 117 8.37 -10.14 13.24
CA SER A 117 9.55 -9.43 12.74
C SER A 117 9.18 -8.22 11.88
N LEU A 118 8.13 -8.30 11.05
CA LEU A 118 7.66 -7.19 10.22
C LEU A 118 7.07 -6.03 11.04
N LEU A 119 6.35 -6.36 12.12
CA LEU A 119 5.76 -5.38 13.04
C LEU A 119 6.78 -4.73 13.98
N SER A 120 7.95 -5.33 14.15
CA SER A 120 9.02 -4.73 14.94
C SER A 120 9.47 -3.38 14.37
N ALA A 121 10.04 -2.53 15.22
CA ALA A 121 10.52 -1.19 14.84
C ALA A 121 11.57 -1.24 13.72
N THR A 122 12.35 -2.32 13.64
CA THR A 122 13.40 -2.54 12.64
C THR A 122 12.95 -3.42 11.47
N GLY A 123 11.66 -3.80 11.43
CA GLY A 123 11.09 -4.62 10.38
C GLY A 123 11.05 -3.91 9.02
N SER A 124 11.12 -4.71 7.94
CA SER A 124 11.04 -4.23 6.56
C SER A 124 9.70 -3.52 6.29
N VAL A 125 9.73 -2.21 6.04
CA VAL A 125 8.56 -1.38 5.70
C VAL A 125 7.82 -1.95 4.48
N HIS A 126 8.55 -2.36 3.44
CA HIS A 126 7.95 -2.93 2.25
C HIS A 126 7.46 -4.37 2.43
N GLY A 127 8.10 -5.15 3.29
CA GLY A 127 7.60 -6.47 3.70
C GLY A 127 6.28 -6.34 4.47
N LEU A 128 6.22 -5.39 5.40
CA LEU A 128 5.01 -5.10 6.16
C LEU A 128 3.89 -4.58 5.26
N TRP A 129 4.18 -3.72 4.29
CA TRP A 129 3.18 -3.26 3.33
C TRP A 129 2.61 -4.42 2.51
N ALA A 130 3.47 -5.31 2.00
CA ALA A 130 3.00 -6.50 1.29
C ALA A 130 2.14 -7.40 2.19
N PHE A 131 2.54 -7.60 3.45
CA PHE A 131 1.75 -8.34 4.43
C PHE A 131 0.37 -7.70 4.64
N ALA A 132 0.32 -6.40 4.97
CA ALA A 132 -0.91 -5.65 5.20
C ALA A 132 -1.87 -5.74 3.99
N ARG A 133 -1.34 -5.55 2.77
CA ARG A 133 -2.10 -5.65 1.53
C ARG A 133 -2.67 -7.05 1.33
N THR A 134 -1.84 -8.09 1.48
CA THR A 134 -2.30 -9.47 1.32
C THR A 134 -3.36 -9.85 2.36
N ALA A 135 -3.19 -9.42 3.61
CA ALA A 135 -4.17 -9.60 4.67
C ALA A 135 -5.50 -8.89 4.34
N ALA A 136 -5.44 -7.64 3.86
CA ALA A 136 -6.63 -6.86 3.50
C ALA A 136 -7.43 -7.54 2.38
N VAL A 137 -6.76 -7.94 1.29
CA VAL A 137 -7.42 -8.57 0.13
C VAL A 137 -8.04 -9.92 0.48
N LEU A 138 -7.43 -10.68 1.40
CA LEU A 138 -7.94 -11.97 1.85
C LEU A 138 -9.01 -11.87 2.96
N GLY A 139 -9.39 -10.66 3.37
CA GLY A 139 -10.40 -10.46 4.41
C GLY A 139 -9.89 -10.61 5.86
N HIS A 140 -8.57 -10.66 6.07
CA HIS A 140 -7.95 -10.64 7.40
C HIS A 140 -7.88 -9.20 7.94
N HIS A 141 -9.04 -8.54 8.06
CA HIS A 141 -9.14 -7.09 8.29
C HIS A 141 -8.42 -6.62 9.57
N THR A 142 -8.54 -7.34 10.68
CA THR A 142 -7.86 -6.97 11.94
C THR A 142 -6.33 -6.98 11.80
N GLU A 143 -5.76 -8.02 11.15
CA GLU A 143 -4.32 -8.09 10.90
C GLU A 143 -3.85 -6.99 9.94
N ALA A 144 -4.66 -6.71 8.91
CA ALA A 144 -4.37 -5.63 7.96
C ALA A 144 -4.36 -4.26 8.65
N SER A 145 -5.37 -3.95 9.46
CA SER A 145 -5.48 -2.69 10.22
C SER A 145 -4.29 -2.48 11.15
N GLU A 146 -3.90 -3.51 11.91
CA GLU A 146 -2.73 -3.45 12.80
C GLU A 146 -1.44 -3.20 12.01
N ALA A 147 -1.25 -3.92 10.91
CA ALA A 147 -0.09 -3.75 10.04
C ALA A 147 -0.04 -2.36 9.41
N PHE A 148 -1.16 -1.83 8.91
CA PHE A 148 -1.22 -0.48 8.35
C PHE A 148 -0.95 0.61 9.39
N ARG A 149 -1.52 0.52 10.59
CA ARG A 149 -1.20 1.47 11.69
C ARG A 149 0.29 1.48 12.02
N SER A 150 0.89 0.31 12.12
CA SER A 150 2.33 0.14 12.35
C SER A 150 3.19 0.65 11.17
N LEU A 151 2.64 0.63 9.96
CA LEU A 151 3.31 1.10 8.75
C LEU A 151 3.22 2.63 8.57
N ILE A 152 2.10 3.25 8.97
CA ILE A 152 1.89 4.70 8.86
C ILE A 152 2.91 5.49 9.69
N SER A 153 3.25 5.03 10.90
CA SER A 153 4.32 5.64 11.71
C SER A 153 5.70 5.60 11.03
N ARG A 154 5.86 4.72 10.05
CA ARG A 154 7.07 4.50 9.25
C ARG A 154 6.94 4.97 7.80
N ALA A 155 5.87 5.68 7.44
CA ALA A 155 5.60 6.09 6.06
C ALA A 155 6.71 6.99 5.46
N ALA A 156 7.48 7.69 6.29
CA ALA A 156 8.63 8.48 5.85
C ALA A 156 9.71 7.63 5.14
N PHE A 157 9.84 6.35 5.48
CA PHE A 157 10.79 5.42 4.85
C PHE A 157 10.32 4.89 3.49
N VAL A 158 9.08 5.17 3.08
CA VAL A 158 8.62 4.92 1.72
C VAL A 158 9.15 6.04 0.83
N HIS A 159 10.10 5.73 -0.06
CA HIS A 159 10.91 6.77 -0.72
C HIS A 159 10.16 7.71 -1.66
N SER A 160 9.17 7.23 -2.42
CA SER A 160 8.44 8.07 -3.37
C SER A 160 7.14 8.61 -2.76
N LEU A 161 6.82 9.88 -3.06
CA LEU A 161 5.55 10.51 -2.65
C LEU A 161 4.35 9.74 -3.20
N SER A 162 4.44 9.26 -4.44
CA SER A 162 3.41 8.40 -5.05
C SER A 162 3.16 7.12 -4.25
N ASN A 163 4.22 6.42 -3.79
CA ASN A 163 4.04 5.20 -3.00
C ASN A 163 3.52 5.53 -1.58
N ARG A 164 3.87 6.69 -1.01
CA ARG A 164 3.30 7.13 0.27
C ARG A 164 1.81 7.39 0.14
N GLN A 165 1.38 8.06 -0.93
CA GLN A 165 -0.03 8.29 -1.21
C GLN A 165 -0.78 6.96 -1.41
N GLU A 166 -0.22 6.03 -2.20
CA GLU A 166 -0.77 4.69 -2.38
C GLU A 166 -0.94 3.98 -1.04
N LEU A 167 0.10 3.99 -0.20
CA LEU A 167 0.07 3.45 1.16
C LEU A 167 -1.06 4.05 2.01
N PHE A 168 -1.17 5.38 2.07
CA PHE A 168 -2.23 6.03 2.85
C PHE A 168 -3.64 5.71 2.31
N THR A 169 -3.78 5.62 0.98
CA THR A 169 -5.04 5.27 0.32
C THR A 169 -5.45 3.84 0.65
N GLU A 170 -4.51 2.90 0.54
CA GLU A 170 -4.70 1.50 0.93
C GLU A 170 -5.05 1.34 2.40
N ALA A 171 -4.32 2.04 3.28
CA ALA A 171 -4.58 1.99 4.71
C ALA A 171 -6.00 2.50 5.02
N GLY A 172 -6.42 3.60 4.42
CA GLY A 172 -7.79 4.13 4.57
C GLY A 172 -8.86 3.14 4.11
N LEU A 173 -8.68 2.52 2.94
CA LEU A 173 -9.58 1.47 2.43
C LEU A 173 -9.62 0.26 3.36
N ALA A 174 -8.48 -0.24 3.81
CA ALA A 174 -8.41 -1.39 4.71
C ALA A 174 -9.09 -1.13 6.06
N LEU A 175 -8.86 0.05 6.66
CA LEU A 175 -9.51 0.44 7.92
C LEU A 175 -11.03 0.58 7.78
N MET A 176 -11.52 0.98 6.60
CA MET A 176 -12.96 1.01 6.36
C MET A 176 -13.59 -0.38 6.42
N HIS A 177 -12.87 -1.48 6.18
CA HIS A 177 -13.43 -2.83 6.31
C HIS A 177 -13.49 -3.34 7.75
N ASP A 178 -12.70 -2.75 8.64
CA ASP A 178 -12.66 -3.18 10.04
C ASP A 178 -13.81 -2.55 10.83
N ALA A 179 -14.79 -3.38 11.20
CA ALA A 179 -15.98 -2.92 11.93
C ALA A 179 -15.64 -2.34 13.33
N ALA A 180 -14.51 -2.75 13.92
CA ALA A 180 -14.07 -2.27 15.24
C ALA A 180 -13.45 -0.86 15.17
N ILE A 181 -13.12 -0.36 13.97
CA ILE A 181 -12.39 0.88 13.79
C ILE A 181 -13.35 2.01 13.44
N SER A 182 -13.11 3.20 13.98
CA SER A 182 -13.92 4.38 13.64
C SER A 182 -13.64 4.83 12.20
N PRO A 183 -14.67 5.17 11.40
CA PRO A 183 -14.48 5.73 10.07
C PRO A 183 -13.60 6.99 10.05
N ALA A 184 -13.58 7.76 11.14
CA ALA A 184 -12.75 8.94 11.31
C ALA A 184 -11.24 8.66 11.11
N GLU A 185 -10.74 7.48 11.49
CA GLU A 185 -9.33 7.12 11.28
C GLU A 185 -9.02 6.89 9.80
N ALA A 186 -9.92 6.20 9.08
CA ALA A 186 -9.82 6.04 7.64
C ALA A 186 -9.84 7.40 6.92
N VAL A 187 -10.72 8.31 7.33
CA VAL A 187 -10.78 9.69 6.82
C VAL A 187 -9.45 10.42 7.05
N ALA A 188 -8.82 10.27 8.23
CA ALA A 188 -7.54 10.91 8.51
C ALA A 188 -6.42 10.44 7.57
N TYR A 189 -6.34 9.14 7.29
CA TYR A 189 -5.35 8.59 6.36
C TYR A 189 -5.62 9.02 4.91
N LEU A 190 -6.87 9.04 4.48
CA LEU A 190 -7.25 9.47 3.14
C LEU A 190 -7.03 10.97 2.92
N LYS A 191 -7.31 11.82 3.91
CA LYS A 191 -6.93 13.25 3.87
C LYS A 191 -5.42 13.43 3.82
N ARG A 192 -4.65 12.58 4.51
CA ARG A 192 -3.19 12.61 4.42
C ARG A 192 -2.69 12.22 3.04
N ALA A 193 -3.34 11.26 2.36
CA ALA A 193 -3.07 10.93 0.96
C ALA A 193 -3.40 12.10 0.03
N GLU A 194 -4.55 12.77 0.20
CA GLU A 194 -4.97 13.93 -0.61
C GLU A 194 -3.98 15.10 -0.51
N ALA A 195 -3.35 15.29 0.65
CA ALA A 195 -2.35 16.33 0.86
C ALA A 195 -1.00 16.07 0.15
N LEU A 196 -0.79 14.89 -0.45
CA LEU A 196 0.42 14.57 -1.23
C LEU A 196 0.17 14.85 -2.73
N PRO A 197 1.21 15.11 -3.53
CA PRO A 197 1.04 15.24 -4.99
C PRO A 197 0.40 13.98 -5.58
N ILE A 198 -0.76 14.15 -6.21
CA ILE A 198 -1.61 13.07 -6.70
C ILE A 198 -1.27 12.76 -8.17
N PRO A 199 -0.74 11.57 -8.50
CA PRO A 199 -0.74 11.10 -9.88
C PRO A 199 -2.19 10.96 -10.35
N ALA A 200 -2.49 11.41 -11.57
CA ALA A 200 -3.84 11.39 -12.13
C ALA A 200 -4.53 10.01 -12.01
N VAL A 201 -3.77 8.93 -12.23
CA VAL A 201 -4.25 7.54 -12.15
C VAL A 201 -4.81 7.19 -10.77
N ASN A 202 -4.23 7.73 -9.69
CA ASN A 202 -4.65 7.42 -8.32
C ASN A 202 -5.68 8.40 -7.76
N ALA A 203 -5.89 9.55 -8.43
CA ALA A 203 -6.84 10.56 -7.99
C ALA A 203 -8.26 10.00 -7.87
N HIS A 204 -8.64 9.13 -8.80
CA HIS A 204 -9.99 8.60 -8.93
C HIS A 204 -10.36 7.72 -7.73
N VAL A 205 -9.49 6.76 -7.42
CA VAL A 205 -9.62 5.86 -6.26
C VAL A 205 -9.54 6.62 -4.95
N LEU A 206 -8.59 7.55 -4.83
CA LEU A 206 -8.43 8.34 -3.61
C LEU A 206 -9.66 9.20 -3.31
N MET A 207 -10.14 9.98 -4.28
CA MET A 207 -11.30 10.87 -4.08
C MET A 207 -12.57 10.07 -3.81
N GLY A 208 -12.80 9.00 -4.57
CA GLY A 208 -13.93 8.10 -4.33
C GLY A 208 -13.90 7.46 -2.94
N ALA A 209 -12.74 6.95 -2.52
CA ALA A 209 -12.56 6.36 -1.19
C ALA A 209 -12.72 7.39 -0.07
N LEU A 210 -12.16 8.60 -0.21
CA LEU A 210 -12.28 9.69 0.77
C LEU A 210 -13.74 10.15 0.91
N GLY A 211 -14.44 10.35 -0.20
CA GLY A 211 -15.85 10.73 -0.19
C GLY A 211 -16.72 9.66 0.47
N LEU A 212 -16.50 8.39 0.13
CA LEU A 212 -17.19 7.25 0.75
C LEU A 212 -16.91 7.18 2.26
N ALA A 213 -15.66 7.38 2.68
CA ALA A 213 -15.27 7.39 4.09
C ALA A 213 -15.96 8.52 4.87
N LEU A 214 -15.98 9.74 4.31
CA LEU A 214 -16.67 10.89 4.89
C LEU A 214 -18.18 10.65 4.99
N TYR A 215 -18.77 10.05 3.97
CA TYR A 215 -20.20 9.71 3.96
C TYR A 215 -20.53 8.70 5.08
N ARG A 216 -19.71 7.65 5.22
CA ARG A 216 -19.82 6.64 6.29
C ARG A 216 -19.59 7.20 7.69
N ASP A 217 -18.79 8.25 7.81
CA ASP A 217 -18.54 9.01 9.05
C ASP A 217 -19.68 10.02 9.38
N GLY A 218 -20.72 10.10 8.54
CA GLY A 218 -21.84 11.03 8.70
C GLY A 218 -21.55 12.46 8.24
N ARG A 219 -20.36 12.73 7.68
CA ARG A 219 -19.94 14.05 7.18
C ARG A 219 -20.43 14.29 5.75
N VAL A 220 -21.75 14.23 5.57
CA VAL A 220 -22.42 14.23 4.26
C VAL A 220 -22.07 15.47 3.42
N PHE A 221 -21.96 16.64 4.03
CA PHE A 221 -21.58 17.87 3.31
C PHE A 221 -20.18 17.78 2.70
N GLU A 222 -19.17 17.39 3.48
CA GLU A 222 -17.79 17.21 2.98
C GLU A 222 -17.71 16.10 1.93
N ALA A 223 -18.44 15.00 2.14
CA ALA A 223 -18.53 13.92 1.15
C ALA A 223 -19.05 14.45 -0.20
N ASN A 224 -20.11 15.28 -0.18
CA ASN A 224 -20.64 15.91 -1.39
C ASN A 224 -19.64 16.88 -2.05
N GLU A 225 -18.83 17.62 -1.28
CA GLU A 225 -17.74 18.46 -1.83
C GLU A 225 -16.68 17.62 -2.53
N ILE A 226 -16.28 16.49 -1.93
CA ILE A 226 -15.33 15.56 -2.54
C ILE A 226 -15.93 14.99 -3.84
N ARG A 227 -17.19 14.55 -3.82
CA ARG A 227 -17.87 13.99 -4.99
C ARG A 227 -17.94 14.99 -6.15
N ARG A 228 -18.15 16.29 -5.90
CA ARG A 228 -18.15 17.33 -6.96
C ARG A 228 -16.78 17.55 -7.58
N ARG A 229 -15.69 17.34 -6.83
CA ARG A 229 -14.31 17.44 -7.31
C ARG A 229 -13.79 16.12 -7.88
N ALA A 230 -14.46 15.01 -7.57
CA ALA A 230 -14.09 13.70 -8.05
C ALA A 230 -14.36 13.59 -9.56
N PRO A 231 -13.56 12.78 -10.27
CA PRO A 231 -13.88 12.36 -11.62
C PRO A 231 -15.28 11.73 -11.70
N SER A 232 -15.89 11.81 -12.87
CA SER A 232 -17.16 11.15 -13.15
C SER A 232 -17.05 9.63 -12.97
N VAL A 233 -18.20 8.97 -12.76
CA VAL A 233 -18.24 7.51 -12.63
C VAL A 233 -17.67 6.79 -13.86
N TRP A 234 -17.84 7.36 -15.05
CA TRP A 234 -17.32 6.83 -16.31
C TRP A 234 -15.81 6.93 -16.42
N GLU A 235 -15.23 8.06 -15.98
CA GLU A 235 -13.78 8.22 -15.90
C GLU A 235 -13.21 7.24 -14.88
N PHE A 236 -13.84 7.08 -13.72
CA PHE A 236 -13.45 6.09 -12.71
C PHE A 236 -13.44 4.67 -13.30
N ASP A 237 -14.49 4.28 -14.02
CA ASP A 237 -14.60 2.92 -14.59
C ASP A 237 -13.62 2.64 -15.73
N SER A 238 -13.09 3.68 -16.38
CA SER A 238 -12.11 3.57 -17.47
C SER A 238 -10.67 3.33 -16.98
N VAL A 239 -10.40 3.57 -15.69
CA VAL A 239 -9.05 3.43 -15.11
C VAL A 239 -8.84 1.99 -14.66
N PRO A 240 -7.67 1.37 -14.96
CA PRO A 240 -7.34 0.05 -14.42
C PRO A 240 -7.37 0.04 -12.90
N ASP A 241 -8.08 -0.94 -12.32
CA ASP A 241 -8.16 -1.09 -10.88
C ASP A 241 -6.75 -1.32 -10.29
N PRO A 242 -6.34 -0.56 -9.26
CA PRO A 242 -5.10 -0.86 -8.58
C PRO A 242 -5.24 -2.19 -7.84
N ALA A 243 -4.13 -2.93 -7.70
CA ALA A 243 -4.13 -4.30 -7.18
C ALA A 243 -4.68 -4.45 -5.74
N TYR A 244 -4.84 -3.35 -5.00
CA TYR A 244 -5.40 -3.32 -3.65
C TYR A 244 -6.90 -3.03 -3.60
N LEU A 245 -7.52 -2.58 -4.70
CA LEU A 245 -8.93 -2.25 -4.73
C LEU A 245 -9.73 -3.53 -4.98
N THR A 246 -10.49 -3.98 -3.98
CA THR A 246 -11.31 -5.19 -4.14
C THR A 246 -12.54 -4.89 -5.03
N PRO A 247 -13.15 -5.91 -5.65
CA PRO A 247 -14.39 -5.73 -6.39
C PRO A 247 -15.53 -5.12 -5.55
N ALA A 248 -15.58 -5.41 -4.25
CA ALA A 248 -16.53 -4.79 -3.33
C ALA A 248 -16.21 -3.31 -3.10
N ASP A 249 -14.95 -2.95 -2.85
CA ASP A 249 -14.54 -1.55 -2.70
C ASP A 249 -14.86 -0.73 -3.93
N ARG A 250 -14.56 -1.27 -5.11
CA ARG A 250 -14.91 -0.63 -6.36
C ARG A 250 -16.42 -0.38 -6.46
N ALA A 251 -17.24 -1.39 -6.18
CA ALA A 251 -18.69 -1.24 -6.22
C ALA A 251 -19.20 -0.16 -5.24
N ALA A 252 -18.64 -0.09 -4.02
CA ALA A 252 -19.01 0.94 -3.06
C ALA A 252 -18.60 2.35 -3.51
N VAL A 253 -17.42 2.50 -4.11
CA VAL A 253 -16.94 3.78 -4.65
C VAL A 253 -17.80 4.23 -5.84
N VAL A 254 -18.08 3.34 -6.79
CA VAL A 254 -18.98 3.61 -7.93
C VAL A 254 -20.36 4.02 -7.43
N ALA A 255 -20.92 3.30 -6.46
CA ALA A 255 -22.23 3.63 -5.89
C ALA A 255 -22.24 5.03 -5.28
N PHE A 256 -21.19 5.40 -4.54
CA PHE A 256 -21.04 6.74 -3.97
C PHE A 256 -20.90 7.83 -5.04
N LEU A 257 -20.08 7.62 -6.08
CA LEU A 257 -19.86 8.60 -7.15
C LEU A 257 -21.11 8.79 -8.02
N ALA A 258 -21.91 7.75 -8.21
CA ALA A 258 -23.15 7.78 -8.98
C ALA A 258 -24.31 8.48 -8.25
N MET A 259 -24.20 8.65 -6.93
CA MET A 259 -25.24 9.32 -6.13
C MET A 259 -25.65 10.64 -6.79
N SER A 260 -26.95 10.92 -6.86
CA SER A 260 -27.55 12.13 -7.43
C SER A 260 -27.40 12.37 -8.94
N ASN A 261 -26.50 11.66 -9.63
CA ASN A 261 -26.28 11.83 -11.07
C ASN A 261 -27.02 10.76 -11.88
N ASP A 262 -27.02 9.51 -11.39
CA ASP A 262 -27.68 8.39 -12.08
C ASP A 262 -28.16 7.36 -11.05
N ALA A 263 -29.48 7.35 -10.80
CA ALA A 263 -30.10 6.46 -9.82
C ALA A 263 -30.00 4.97 -10.22
N ALA A 264 -29.96 4.67 -11.53
CA ALA A 264 -29.86 3.30 -12.01
C ALA A 264 -28.46 2.73 -11.75
N ILE A 265 -27.42 3.51 -12.04
CA ILE A 265 -26.03 3.14 -11.75
C ILE A 265 -25.81 3.03 -10.23
N GLU A 266 -26.32 3.98 -9.44
CA GLU A 266 -26.23 3.93 -7.98
C GLU A 266 -26.85 2.62 -7.45
N LYS A 267 -28.05 2.26 -7.92
CA LYS A 267 -28.77 1.06 -7.51
C LYS A 267 -28.01 -0.22 -7.89
N ASP A 268 -27.54 -0.35 -9.14
CA ASP A 268 -26.77 -1.53 -9.57
C ASP A 268 -25.47 -1.68 -8.77
N ALA A 269 -24.74 -0.58 -8.56
CA ALA A 269 -23.49 -0.58 -7.83
C ALA A 269 -23.67 -0.96 -6.36
N TRP A 270 -24.72 -0.46 -5.68
CA TRP A 270 -25.04 -0.88 -4.31
C TRP A 270 -25.46 -2.35 -4.24
N GLN A 271 -26.26 -2.84 -5.20
CA GLN A 271 -26.62 -4.27 -5.26
C GLN A 271 -25.38 -5.14 -5.45
N LYS A 272 -24.46 -4.74 -6.33
CA LYS A 272 -23.18 -5.42 -6.53
C LYS A 272 -22.34 -5.42 -5.26
N PHE A 273 -22.27 -4.29 -4.55
CA PHE A 273 -21.59 -4.21 -3.26
C PHE A 273 -22.20 -5.19 -2.24
N VAL A 274 -23.52 -5.19 -2.06
CA VAL A 274 -24.21 -6.09 -1.11
C VAL A 274 -23.97 -7.57 -1.44
N ARG A 275 -23.90 -7.95 -2.73
CA ARG A 275 -23.58 -9.33 -3.15
C ARG A 275 -22.14 -9.74 -2.79
N LEU A 276 -21.19 -8.82 -2.90
CA LEU A 276 -19.75 -9.10 -2.76
C LEU A 276 -19.23 -8.88 -1.33
N ALA A 277 -19.83 -7.95 -0.59
CA ALA A 277 -19.34 -7.55 0.72
C ALA A 277 -19.66 -8.60 1.80
N PRO A 278 -18.71 -8.86 2.72
CA PRO A 278 -18.99 -9.67 3.89
C PRO A 278 -20.06 -9.02 4.77
N GLN A 279 -20.70 -9.84 5.61
CA GLN A 279 -21.65 -9.34 6.61
C GLN A 279 -20.94 -8.33 7.52
N SER A 280 -21.42 -7.09 7.48
CA SER A 280 -20.80 -5.94 8.15
C SER A 280 -21.81 -4.80 8.26
N ARG A 281 -21.57 -3.85 9.18
CA ARG A 281 -22.36 -2.61 9.29
C ARG A 281 -22.46 -1.83 7.97
N TRP A 282 -21.48 -1.99 7.08
CA TRP A 282 -21.46 -1.32 5.78
C TRP A 282 -22.37 -1.96 4.76
N ARG A 283 -22.51 -3.28 4.81
CA ARG A 283 -23.50 -4.00 4.04
C ARG A 283 -24.91 -3.60 4.49
N GLU A 284 -25.18 -3.59 5.78
CA GLU A 284 -26.48 -3.14 6.32
C GLU A 284 -26.80 -1.70 5.90
N HIS A 285 -25.79 -0.82 5.95
CA HIS A 285 -25.94 0.56 5.48
C HIS A 285 -26.29 0.61 3.97
N ALA A 286 -25.64 -0.20 3.13
CA ALA A 286 -25.95 -0.29 1.71
C ALA A 286 -27.35 -0.86 1.45
N GLU A 287 -27.78 -1.86 2.21
CA GLU A 287 -29.13 -2.43 2.14
C GLU A 287 -30.22 -1.38 2.49
N ARG A 288 -29.99 -0.60 3.56
CA ARG A 288 -30.88 0.54 3.90
C ARG A 288 -30.91 1.60 2.81
N ARG A 289 -29.77 1.87 2.16
CA ARG A 289 -29.72 2.80 1.04
C ARG A 289 -30.51 2.28 -0.16
N LEU A 290 -30.36 1.00 -0.50
CA LEU A 290 -31.11 0.35 -1.58
C LEU A 290 -32.62 0.42 -1.39
N SER A 291 -33.13 0.27 -0.15
CA SER A 291 -34.57 0.37 0.12
C SER A 291 -35.14 1.78 -0.03
N GLN A 292 -34.27 2.80 -0.10
CA GLN A 292 -34.66 4.21 -0.28
C GLN A 292 -34.57 4.67 -1.75
N LEU A 293 -33.96 3.87 -2.62
CA LEU A 293 -33.83 4.19 -4.03
C LEU A 293 -35.10 3.78 -4.79
N PRO A 294 -35.54 4.58 -5.79
CA PRO A 294 -36.69 4.25 -6.63
C PRO A 294 -36.46 2.97 -7.48
#